data_AF-A0A2K4MIL2-F1
#
_entry.id   AF-A0A2K4MIL2-F1
#
_cell.length_a   1.000
_cell.length_b   1.000
_cell.length_c   1.000
_cell.angle_alpha   90.00
_cell.angle_beta   90.00
_cell.angle_gamma   90.00
#
_symmetry.space_group_name_H-M   'P 1'
#
loop_
_entity.id
_entity.type
_entity.pdbx_description
1 polymer ?
#
loop_
_entity_poly.entity_id
_entity_poly.type
_entity_poly.pdbx_seq_one_letter_code
_entity_poly.pdbx_strand_id
1 'polypeptide(L)'
;MFDVLTYLFEQYSDPAAFGDRSSLTRQLNAIGFEEDEIGEALDWLDSVSEASVEPYLGADDGSGMRIYADSELEHLPADVRGLLQFLEDNGALTPSQREMVIDRLLELDHEDLDVSNAKLLVLMVLWAQQAELPILLGEALLEAVHGEPTMQ
;
A
#
# COMPACT_ATOMS: atom_id res chain seq x y z
N MET A 1 -3.38 -3.92 12.01
CA MET A 1 -3.91 -3.66 10.64
C MET A 1 -3.29 -4.51 9.52
N PHE A 2 -1.96 -4.60 9.40
CA PHE A 2 -1.31 -5.16 8.20
C PHE A 2 -1.73 -6.59 7.87
N ASP A 3 -1.91 -7.45 8.87
CA ASP A 3 -2.38 -8.83 8.66
C ASP A 3 -3.79 -8.88 8.05
N VAL A 4 -4.66 -7.92 8.41
CA VAL A 4 -5.99 -7.79 7.82
C VAL A 4 -5.87 -7.36 6.35
N LEU A 5 -5.01 -6.39 6.02
CA LEU A 5 -4.78 -5.97 4.63
C LEU A 5 -4.23 -7.12 3.77
N THR A 6 -3.26 -7.86 4.28
CA THR A 6 -2.71 -9.08 3.66
C THR A 6 -3.83 -10.09 3.38
N TYR A 7 -4.66 -10.40 4.38
CA TYR A 7 -5.77 -11.33 4.21
C TYR A 7 -6.78 -10.86 3.15
N LEU A 8 -7.12 -9.56 3.15
CA LEU A 8 -8.05 -8.99 2.18
C LEU A 8 -7.49 -9.11 0.76
N PHE A 9 -6.21 -8.82 0.57
CA PHE A 9 -5.54 -8.98 -0.71
C PHE A 9 -5.57 -10.44 -1.21
N GLU A 10 -5.29 -11.40 -0.33
CA GLU A 10 -5.29 -12.83 -0.71
C GLU A 10 -6.70 -13.37 -1.01
N GLN A 11 -7.70 -12.94 -0.23
CA GLN A 11 -9.04 -13.49 -0.28
C GLN A 11 -9.93 -12.84 -1.35
N TYR A 12 -9.64 -11.59 -1.74
CA TYR A 12 -10.47 -10.81 -2.65
C TYR A 12 -9.70 -10.42 -3.91
N SER A 13 -10.17 -10.91 -5.06
CA SER A 13 -9.56 -10.54 -6.35
C SER A 13 -9.94 -9.13 -6.84
N ASP A 14 -10.99 -8.53 -6.27
CA ASP A 14 -11.53 -7.21 -6.64
C ASP A 14 -11.94 -6.44 -5.37
N PRO A 15 -11.48 -5.19 -5.17
CA PRO A 15 -11.91 -4.33 -4.06
C PRO A 15 -13.41 -4.10 -4.01
N ALA A 16 -14.11 -4.08 -5.14
CA ALA A 16 -15.56 -3.93 -5.18
C ALA A 16 -16.32 -5.13 -4.59
N ALA A 17 -15.64 -6.25 -4.34
CA ALA A 17 -16.25 -7.46 -3.76
C ALA A 17 -16.40 -7.40 -2.23
N PHE A 18 -15.95 -6.34 -1.56
CA PHE A 18 -15.97 -6.21 -0.10
C PHE A 18 -17.36 -6.14 0.55
N GLY A 19 -18.43 -6.04 -0.24
CA GLY A 19 -19.79 -5.95 0.31
C GLY A 19 -19.94 -4.71 1.19
N ASP A 20 -20.84 -4.77 2.18
CA ASP A 20 -20.95 -3.69 3.16
C ASP A 20 -19.95 -3.87 4.32
N ARG A 21 -19.42 -2.75 4.82
CA ARG A 21 -18.41 -2.70 5.88
C ARG A 21 -18.80 -3.51 7.13
N SER A 22 -20.09 -3.54 7.48
CA SER A 22 -20.57 -4.27 8.66
C SER A 22 -20.54 -5.79 8.48
N SER A 23 -20.74 -6.27 7.25
CA SER A 23 -20.64 -7.69 6.91
C SER A 23 -19.18 -8.13 6.85
N LEU A 24 -18.31 -7.32 6.25
CA LEU A 24 -16.87 -7.60 6.21
C LEU A 24 -16.25 -7.64 7.62
N THR A 25 -16.61 -6.66 8.47
CA THR A 25 -16.15 -6.62 9.87
C THR A 25 -16.56 -7.88 10.64
N ARG A 26 -17.81 -8.34 10.47
CA ARG A 26 -18.30 -9.58 11.12
C ARG A 26 -17.57 -10.82 10.61
N GLN A 27 -17.25 -10.87 9.31
CA GLN A 27 -16.50 -11.97 8.72
C GLN A 27 -15.07 -12.02 9.27
N LEU A 28 -14.37 -10.89 9.29
CA LEU A 28 -12.99 -10.81 9.80
C LEU A 28 -12.91 -11.18 11.29
N ASN A 29 -13.86 -10.69 12.10
CA ASN A 29 -13.99 -11.10 13.51
C ASN A 29 -14.20 -12.62 13.65
N ALA A 30 -15.02 -13.23 12.80
CA ALA A 30 -15.29 -14.67 12.85
C ALA A 30 -14.06 -15.53 12.50
N ILE A 31 -13.09 -14.96 11.78
CA ILE A 31 -11.83 -15.60 11.42
C ILE A 31 -10.76 -15.39 12.52
N GLY A 32 -10.98 -14.41 13.40
CA GLY A 32 -10.17 -14.20 14.61
C GLY A 32 -9.36 -12.91 14.64
N PHE A 33 -9.55 -12.00 13.68
CA PHE A 33 -8.92 -10.67 13.73
C PHE A 33 -9.51 -9.82 14.85
N GLU A 34 -8.68 -8.97 15.44
CA GLU A 34 -9.09 -8.06 16.51
C GLU A 34 -9.89 -6.87 15.96
N GLU A 35 -10.87 -6.37 16.73
CA GLU A 35 -11.77 -5.30 16.28
C GLU A 35 -11.01 -4.01 15.94
N ASP A 36 -9.99 -3.66 16.72
CA ASP A 36 -9.17 -2.47 16.49
C ASP A 36 -8.37 -2.60 15.18
N GLU A 37 -7.76 -3.77 14.91
CA GLU A 37 -7.02 -4.01 13.68
C GLU A 37 -7.90 -4.01 12.43
N ILE A 38 -9.12 -4.55 12.56
CA ILE A 38 -10.12 -4.52 11.48
C ILE A 38 -10.53 -3.07 11.23
N GLY A 39 -10.82 -2.31 12.28
CA GLY A 39 -11.22 -0.90 12.18
C GLY A 39 -10.18 -0.10 11.42
N GLU A 40 -8.93 -0.17 11.88
CA GLU A 40 -7.77 0.51 11.31
C GLU A 40 -7.56 0.14 9.83
N ALA A 41 -7.59 -1.16 9.49
CA ALA A 41 -7.41 -1.62 8.11
C ALA A 41 -8.50 -1.13 7.16
N LEU A 42 -9.76 -1.15 7.62
CA LEU A 42 -10.89 -0.70 6.81
C LEU A 42 -10.93 0.82 6.68
N ASP A 43 -10.56 1.58 7.72
CA ASP A 43 -10.41 3.04 7.64
C ASP A 43 -9.30 3.42 6.66
N TRP A 44 -8.18 2.69 6.71
CA TRP A 44 -7.09 2.88 5.75
C TRP A 44 -7.54 2.59 4.31
N LEU A 45 -8.27 1.49 4.07
CA LEU A 45 -8.79 1.16 2.74
C LEU A 45 -9.77 2.20 2.20
N ASP A 46 -10.65 2.72 3.07
CA ASP A 46 -11.57 3.79 2.71
C ASP A 46 -10.79 5.05 2.32
N SER A 47 -9.71 5.39 3.04
CA SER A 47 -8.84 6.54 2.71
C SER A 47 -8.21 6.43 1.31
N VAL A 48 -7.79 5.22 0.91
CA VAL A 48 -7.23 4.96 -0.43
C VAL A 48 -8.30 5.03 -1.51
N SER A 49 -9.48 4.50 -1.22
CA SER A 49 -10.59 4.44 -2.17
C SER A 49 -11.25 5.80 -2.40
N GLU A 50 -11.30 6.64 -1.36
CA GLU A 50 -11.81 8.01 -1.41
C GLU A 50 -10.79 9.01 -1.96
N ALA A 51 -9.49 8.68 -1.90
CA ALA A 51 -8.45 9.53 -2.47
C ALA A 51 -8.63 9.64 -3.98
N SER A 52 -9.18 10.79 -4.43
CA SER A 52 -9.15 11.15 -5.85
C SER A 52 -7.70 11.15 -6.33
N VAL A 53 -7.47 10.64 -7.54
CA VAL A 53 -6.15 10.70 -8.19
C VAL A 53 -5.84 12.15 -8.63
N GLU A 54 -6.87 12.99 -8.81
CA GLU A 54 -6.75 14.36 -9.35
C GLU A 54 -5.70 15.26 -8.65
N PRO A 55 -5.58 15.28 -7.32
CA PRO A 55 -4.56 16.09 -6.63
C PRO A 55 -3.12 15.70 -7.00
N TYR A 56 -2.93 14.46 -7.44
CA TYR A 56 -1.60 13.89 -7.70
C TYR A 56 -1.20 13.96 -9.18
N LEU A 57 -2.16 14.09 -10.10
CA LEU A 57 -1.93 14.05 -11.56
C LEU A 57 -0.85 15.00 -12.07
N GLY A 58 -0.65 16.14 -11.40
CA GLY A 58 0.42 17.09 -11.77
C GLY A 58 1.84 16.52 -11.61
N ALA A 59 2.01 15.44 -10.86
CA ALA A 59 3.28 14.74 -10.71
C ALA A 59 3.71 14.03 -12.00
N ASP A 60 2.76 13.53 -12.80
CA ASP A 60 3.05 12.78 -14.03
C ASP A 60 3.62 13.66 -15.15
N ASP A 61 3.41 14.98 -15.09
CA ASP A 61 3.98 15.95 -16.04
C ASP A 61 5.48 16.22 -15.80
N GLY A 62 6.01 15.79 -14.66
CA GLY A 62 7.41 15.94 -14.28
C GLY A 62 8.31 14.86 -14.91
N SER A 63 9.51 15.26 -15.33
CA SER A 63 10.58 14.34 -15.78
C SER A 63 11.84 14.41 -14.91
N GLY A 64 11.77 15.17 -13.83
CA GLY A 64 12.87 15.38 -12.90
C GLY A 64 12.85 14.35 -11.77
N MET A 65 13.95 14.31 -11.02
CA MET A 65 14.03 13.51 -9.80
C MET A 65 13.17 14.15 -8.71
N ARG A 66 12.39 13.33 -7.99
CA ARG A 66 11.68 13.77 -6.78
C ARG A 66 12.67 14.12 -5.67
N ILE A 67 12.41 15.25 -4.99
CA ILE A 67 13.14 15.67 -3.79
C ILE A 67 12.19 15.55 -2.59
N TYR A 68 12.65 14.87 -1.55
CA TYR A 68 11.91 14.72 -0.29
C TYR A 68 12.08 15.95 0.60
N ALA A 69 11.00 16.42 1.21
CA ALA A 69 11.01 17.45 2.24
C ALA A 69 11.63 16.91 3.54
N ASP A 70 12.12 17.80 4.40
CA ASP A 70 12.77 17.41 5.67
C ASP A 70 11.85 16.54 6.55
N SER A 71 10.55 16.86 6.60
CA SER A 71 9.56 16.05 7.32
C SER A 71 9.40 14.65 6.75
N GLU A 72 9.46 14.49 5.43
CA GLU A 72 9.42 13.17 4.79
C GLU A 72 10.71 12.40 5.04
N LEU A 73 11.87 13.07 5.10
CA LEU A 73 13.16 12.43 5.41
C LEU A 73 13.23 11.94 6.85
N GLU A 74 12.61 12.67 7.77
CA GLU A 74 12.48 12.28 9.18
C GLU A 74 11.52 11.10 9.37
N HIS A 75 10.45 11.03 8.58
CA HIS A 75 9.41 10.01 8.72
C HIS A 75 9.64 8.75 7.88
N LEU A 76 10.16 8.89 6.66
CA LEU A 76 10.36 7.80 5.70
C LEU A 76 11.83 7.33 5.70
N PRO A 77 12.11 6.12 6.23
CA PRO A 77 13.47 5.56 6.22
C PRO A 77 14.06 5.48 4.81
N ALA A 78 15.40 5.52 4.74
CA ALA A 78 16.12 5.49 3.46
C ALA A 78 15.76 4.27 2.59
N ASP A 79 15.56 3.11 3.21
CA ASP A 79 15.25 1.87 2.49
C ASP A 79 13.83 1.89 1.89
N VAL A 80 12.86 2.51 2.59
CA VAL A 80 11.49 2.73 2.08
C VAL A 80 11.52 3.69 0.90
N ARG A 81 12.28 4.79 0.99
CA ARG A 81 12.45 5.73 -0.14
C ARG A 81 13.13 5.06 -1.34
N GLY A 82 14.12 4.20 -1.08
CA GLY A 82 14.78 3.39 -2.11
C GLY A 82 13.82 2.42 -2.81
N LEU A 83 12.92 1.78 -2.06
CA LEU A 83 11.85 0.94 -2.62
C LEU A 83 10.95 1.75 -3.56
N LEU A 84 10.45 2.92 -3.13
CA LEU A 84 9.56 3.75 -3.96
C LEU A 84 10.24 4.19 -5.25
N GLN A 85 11.48 4.64 -5.16
CA GLN A 85 12.27 5.00 -6.34
C GLN A 85 12.46 3.80 -7.27
N PHE A 86 12.80 2.62 -6.73
CA PHE A 86 12.97 1.40 -7.52
C PHE A 86 11.68 1.03 -8.28
N LEU A 87 10.51 1.12 -7.63
CA LEU A 87 9.24 0.77 -8.25
C LEU A 87 8.86 1.77 -9.36
N GLU A 88 9.11 3.06 -9.16
CA GLU A 88 8.92 4.07 -10.21
C GLU A 88 9.88 3.88 -11.38
N ASP A 89 11.18 3.72 -11.12
CA ASP A 89 12.22 3.56 -12.15
C ASP A 89 11.95 2.34 -13.06
N ASN A 90 11.25 1.33 -12.54
CA ASN A 90 10.88 0.13 -13.28
C ASN A 90 9.41 0.11 -13.73
N GLY A 91 8.67 1.22 -13.56
CA GLY A 91 7.32 1.41 -14.09
C GLY A 91 6.20 0.67 -13.36
N ALA A 92 6.42 0.21 -12.13
CA ALA A 92 5.33 -0.28 -11.26
C ALA A 92 4.50 0.85 -10.66
N LEU A 93 5.10 2.02 -10.45
CA LEU A 93 4.42 3.22 -9.98
C LEU A 93 4.56 4.31 -11.03
N THR A 94 3.47 5.03 -11.30
CA THR A 94 3.57 6.37 -11.90
C THR A 94 4.00 7.38 -10.84
N PRO A 95 4.53 8.56 -11.24
CA PRO A 95 4.78 9.65 -10.31
C PRO A 95 3.57 10.00 -9.42
N SER A 96 2.36 10.04 -9.98
CA SER A 96 1.12 10.27 -9.20
C SER A 96 0.88 9.17 -8.17
N GLN A 97 1.04 7.90 -8.55
CA GLN A 97 0.87 6.78 -7.62
C GLN A 97 1.92 6.78 -6.52
N ARG A 98 3.16 7.17 -6.83
CA ARG A 98 4.20 7.38 -5.82
C ARG A 98 3.78 8.42 -4.78
N GLU A 99 3.21 9.56 -5.20
CA GLU A 99 2.72 10.55 -4.24
C GLU A 99 1.59 10.00 -3.36
N MET A 100 0.65 9.27 -3.96
CA MET A 100 -0.44 8.64 -3.19
C MET A 100 0.10 7.65 -2.14
N VAL A 101 1.10 6.84 -2.51
CA VAL A 101 1.74 5.94 -1.56
C VAL A 101 2.46 6.71 -0.46
N ILE A 102 3.21 7.76 -0.81
CA ILE A 102 3.90 8.61 0.18
C ILE A 102 2.90 9.17 1.20
N ASP A 103 1.77 9.71 0.74
CA ASP A 103 0.75 10.25 1.63
C ASP A 103 0.21 9.17 2.59
N ARG A 104 -0.04 7.96 2.10
CA ARG A 104 -0.47 6.83 2.94
C ARG A 104 0.60 6.37 3.92
N LEU A 105 1.88 6.40 3.53
CA LEU A 105 2.98 6.04 4.42
C LEU A 105 3.21 7.09 5.50
N LEU A 106 2.98 8.38 5.21
CA LEU A 106 3.07 9.46 6.19
C LEU A 106 1.95 9.42 7.25
N GLU A 107 0.86 8.71 6.98
CA GLU A 107 -0.22 8.47 7.95
C GLU A 107 0.09 7.36 8.96
N LEU A 108 1.07 6.50 8.65
CA LEU A 108 1.52 5.43 9.56
C LEU A 108 2.43 6.01 10.65
N ASP A 109 2.45 5.37 11.81
CA ASP A 109 3.45 5.64 12.83
C ASP A 109 4.84 5.20 12.35
N HIS A 110 5.88 5.96 12.74
CA HIS A 110 7.25 5.68 12.30
C HIS A 110 7.71 4.26 12.70
N GLU A 111 7.19 3.70 13.80
CA GLU A 111 7.54 2.34 14.23
C GLU A 111 7.01 1.23 13.30
N ASP A 112 5.97 1.52 12.54
CA ASP A 112 5.37 0.60 11.58
C ASP A 112 5.95 0.74 10.17
N LEU A 113 6.84 1.72 9.94
CA LEU A 113 7.46 1.99 8.65
C LEU A 113 8.72 1.16 8.42
N ASP A 114 8.51 -0.10 8.04
CA ASP A 114 9.55 -0.94 7.43
C ASP A 114 9.29 -1.20 5.93
N VAL A 115 10.25 -1.86 5.28
CA VAL A 115 10.16 -2.17 3.84
C VAL A 115 9.01 -3.13 3.54
N SER A 116 8.71 -4.07 4.44
CA SER A 116 7.66 -5.08 4.24
C SER A 116 6.27 -4.42 4.26
N ASN A 117 6.01 -3.60 5.26
CA ASN A 117 4.77 -2.84 5.38
C ASN A 117 4.63 -1.83 4.23
N ALA A 118 5.74 -1.17 3.83
CA ALA A 118 5.71 -0.30 2.65
C ALA A 118 5.37 -1.03 1.36
N LYS A 119 5.93 -2.23 1.12
CA LYS A 119 5.58 -3.09 -0.02
C LYS A 119 4.09 -3.47 -0.01
N LEU A 120 3.56 -3.86 1.14
CA LEU A 120 2.14 -4.19 1.30
C LEU A 120 1.27 -2.98 0.97
N LEU A 121 1.59 -1.80 1.49
CA LEU A 121 0.82 -0.57 1.25
C LEU A 121 0.86 -0.15 -0.22
N VAL A 122 2.01 -0.26 -0.89
CA VAL A 122 2.10 -0.08 -2.34
C VAL A 122 1.18 -1.05 -3.08
N LEU A 123 1.25 -2.33 -2.74
CA LEU A 123 0.44 -3.36 -3.35
C LEU A 123 -1.05 -3.06 -3.19
N MET A 124 -1.47 -2.64 -2.00
CA MET A 124 -2.84 -2.29 -1.69
C MET A 124 -3.32 -1.04 -2.46
N VAL A 125 -2.48 -0.01 -2.62
CA VAL A 125 -2.81 1.18 -3.43
C VAL A 125 -3.00 0.80 -4.90
N LEU A 126 -2.09 0.00 -5.45
CA LEU A 126 -2.19 -0.47 -6.84
C LEU A 126 -3.40 -1.37 -7.06
N TRP A 127 -3.69 -2.23 -6.09
CA TRP A 127 -4.84 -3.12 -6.09
C TRP A 127 -6.16 -2.35 -6.04
N ALA A 128 -6.27 -1.34 -5.17
CA ALA A 128 -7.43 -0.46 -5.07
C ALA A 128 -7.69 0.33 -6.37
N GLN A 129 -6.63 0.73 -7.07
CA GLN A 129 -6.73 1.42 -8.37
C GLN A 129 -6.91 0.49 -9.56
N GLN A 130 -6.92 -0.83 -9.36
CA GLN A 130 -6.94 -1.82 -10.44
C GLN A 130 -5.79 -1.61 -11.45
N ALA A 131 -4.63 -1.20 -10.96
CA ALA A 131 -3.47 -0.89 -11.78
C ALA A 131 -2.79 -2.18 -12.30
N GLU A 132 -2.28 -2.12 -13.53
CA GLU A 132 -1.49 -3.21 -14.10
C GLU A 132 -0.07 -3.19 -13.53
N LEU A 133 0.31 -4.27 -12.85
CA LEU A 133 1.65 -4.45 -12.30
C LEU A 133 2.57 -5.18 -13.29
N PRO A 134 3.79 -4.69 -13.55
CA PRO A 134 4.79 -5.47 -14.27
C PRO A 134 5.06 -6.80 -13.56
N ILE A 135 5.04 -7.91 -14.31
CA ILE A 135 5.09 -9.28 -13.75
C ILE A 135 6.26 -9.47 -12.78
N LEU A 136 7.46 -9.00 -13.13
CA LEU A 136 8.67 -9.17 -12.32
C LEU A 136 8.65 -8.34 -11.02
N LEU A 137 7.82 -7.30 -10.95
CA LEU A 137 7.66 -6.47 -9.75
C LEU A 137 6.50 -6.94 -8.87
N GLY A 138 5.50 -7.60 -9.48
CA GLY A 138 4.47 -8.30 -8.73
C GLY A 138 5.08 -9.30 -7.75
N GLU A 139 6.04 -10.11 -8.19
CA GLU A 139 6.74 -11.07 -7.31
C GLU A 139 7.46 -10.37 -6.15
N ALA A 140 8.17 -9.27 -6.42
CA ALA A 140 8.91 -8.52 -5.40
C ALA A 140 8.00 -7.87 -4.33
N LEU A 141 6.77 -7.49 -4.70
CA LEU A 141 5.76 -6.98 -3.77
C LEU A 141 5.05 -8.11 -3.02
N LEU A 142 4.78 -9.24 -3.68
CA LEU A 142 4.12 -10.40 -3.08
C LEU A 142 4.97 -11.07 -1.98
N GLU A 143 6.29 -10.87 -1.97
CA GLU A 143 7.15 -11.23 -0.83
C GLU A 143 6.67 -10.62 0.50
N ALA A 144 6.02 -9.45 0.47
CA ALA A 144 5.45 -8.83 1.67
C ALA A 144 4.23 -9.59 2.21
N VAL A 145 3.49 -10.27 1.34
CA VAL A 145 2.28 -11.04 1.68
C VAL A 145 2.66 -12.44 2.18
N HIS A 146 3.67 -13.05 1.57
CA HIS A 146 4.02 -14.45 1.82
C HIS A 146 5.24 -14.65 2.74
N GLY A 147 5.88 -13.56 3.18
CA GLY A 147 7.19 -13.59 3.81
C GLY A 147 8.29 -13.97 2.81
N GLU A 148 9.56 -13.73 3.16
CA GLU A 148 10.66 -14.28 2.36
C GLU A 148 10.43 -15.79 2.16
N PRO A 149 10.59 -16.33 0.94
CA PRO A 149 10.53 -17.76 0.76
C PRO A 149 11.60 -18.36 1.66
N THR A 150 11.21 -19.00 2.76
CA THR A 150 12.13 -19.78 3.56
C THR A 150 12.75 -20.80 2.61
N MET A 151 13.99 -20.54 2.20
CA MET A 151 14.82 -21.54 1.53
C MET A 151 14.97 -22.69 2.53
N GLN A 152 14.15 -23.73 2.36
CA GLN A 152 14.36 -25.03 2.98
C GLN A 152 15.46 -25.80 2.24
#